data_AF-A0A4U0X5V8-F1
#
_entry.id   AF-A0A4U0X5V8-F1
#
_cell.length_a   1.000
_cell.length_b   1.000
_cell.length_c   1.000
_cell.angle_alpha   90.00
_cell.angle_beta   90.00
_cell.angle_gamma   90.00
#
_symmetry.space_group_name_H-M   'P 1'
#
loop_
_entity.id
_entity.type
_entity.pdbx_description
1 polymer ?
#
loop_
_entity_poly.entity_id
_entity_poly.type
_entity_poly.pdbx_seq_one_letter_code
_entity_poly.pdbx_strand_id
1 'polypeptide(L)'
;MPFLNSDEASRLGLPIPLSEEKLAATERAHWRTLDSHAEIKVLQRWVYLKQIPNVKKNPISTTPYRLYCYTTPIQDYSIAFLGLPLIPNSYHTAPIQPLFAIAHLDRTITLPSPQTMEEDIAFINAWCRI
;
A
#
# COMPACT_ATOMS: atom_id res chain seq x y z
N MET A 1 -5.92 -2.82 -14.76
CA MET A 1 -6.34 -4.18 -14.40
C MET A 1 -7.64 -4.48 -15.13
N PRO A 2 -7.65 -5.24 -16.24
CA PRO A 2 -8.86 -5.38 -17.07
C PRO A 2 -9.97 -6.24 -16.47
N PHE A 3 -9.79 -6.79 -15.26
CA PHE A 3 -10.69 -7.79 -14.68
C PHE A 3 -11.46 -7.33 -13.43
N LEU A 4 -11.12 -6.18 -12.84
CA LEU A 4 -11.80 -5.64 -11.65
C LEU A 4 -12.32 -4.24 -11.99
N ASN A 5 -13.55 -3.94 -11.55
CA ASN A 5 -14.07 -2.58 -11.60
C ASN A 5 -13.45 -1.71 -10.48
N SER A 6 -13.60 -0.39 -10.55
CA SER A 6 -12.92 0.52 -9.63
C SER A 6 -13.43 0.44 -8.19
N ASP A 7 -14.72 0.15 -7.98
CA ASP A 7 -15.27 -0.09 -6.65
C ASP A 7 -14.65 -1.34 -6.00
N GLU A 8 -14.56 -2.44 -6.75
CA GLU A 8 -13.90 -3.68 -6.32
C GLU A 8 -12.41 -3.47 -6.06
N ALA A 9 -11.74 -2.73 -6.95
CA ALA A 9 -10.34 -2.38 -6.78
C ALA A 9 -10.12 -1.58 -5.48
N SER A 10 -10.91 -0.54 -5.24
CA SER A 10 -10.86 0.25 -4.01
C SER A 10 -11.12 -0.60 -2.76
N ARG A 11 -12.15 -1.46 -2.80
CA ARG A 11 -12.48 -2.38 -1.70
C ARG A 11 -11.34 -3.35 -1.40
N LEU A 12 -10.63 -3.82 -2.42
CA LEU A 12 -9.51 -4.75 -2.28
C LEU A 12 -8.18 -4.04 -1.99
N GLY A 13 -8.18 -2.72 -1.83
CA GLY A 13 -6.98 -1.94 -1.57
C GLY A 13 -6.05 -1.78 -2.78
N LEU A 14 -6.58 -1.96 -3.99
CA LEU A 14 -5.86 -1.70 -5.23
C LEU A 14 -5.97 -0.21 -5.63
N PRO A 15 -4.94 0.33 -6.31
CA PRO A 15 -4.95 1.69 -6.82
C PRO A 15 -6.14 1.97 -7.73
N ILE A 16 -6.84 3.06 -7.45
CA ILE A 16 -7.88 3.60 -8.32
C ILE A 16 -7.43 4.92 -8.98
N PRO A 17 -7.89 5.24 -10.19
CA PRO A 17 -7.59 6.52 -10.82
C PRO A 17 -8.06 7.71 -9.99
N LEU A 18 -7.23 8.75 -9.87
CA LEU A 18 -7.62 9.99 -9.19
C LEU A 18 -8.74 10.76 -9.92
N SER A 19 -9.00 10.43 -11.19
CA SER A 19 -10.16 10.92 -11.95
C SER A 19 -11.49 10.45 -11.37
N GLU A 20 -11.51 9.39 -10.55
CA GLU A 20 -12.70 8.89 -9.86
C GLU A 20 -12.86 9.57 -8.49
N GLU A 21 -13.18 10.87 -8.53
CA GLU A 21 -13.11 11.75 -7.36
C GLU A 21 -13.85 11.23 -6.12
N LYS A 22 -15.03 10.61 -6.31
CA LYS A 22 -15.85 10.10 -5.19
C LYS A 22 -15.15 8.97 -4.43
N LEU A 23 -14.69 7.95 -5.14
CA LEU A 23 -13.99 6.81 -4.52
C LEU A 23 -12.65 7.25 -3.93
N ALA A 24 -11.92 8.10 -4.66
CA ALA A 24 -10.68 8.69 -4.16
C ALA A 24 -10.89 9.60 -2.94
N ALA A 25 -12.04 10.27 -2.79
CA ALA A 25 -12.33 11.10 -1.63
C ALA A 25 -12.65 10.26 -0.39
N THR A 26 -13.42 9.19 -0.54
CA THR A 26 -13.72 8.23 0.54
C THR A 26 -12.44 7.57 1.05
N GLU A 27 -11.58 7.10 0.14
CA GLU A 27 -10.27 6.55 0.51
C GLU A 27 -9.41 7.63 1.22
N ARG A 28 -9.33 8.84 0.65
CA ARG A 28 -8.53 9.92 1.23
C ARG A 28 -8.99 10.32 2.63
N ALA A 29 -10.29 10.29 2.92
CA ALA A 29 -10.80 10.69 4.24
C ALA A 29 -10.21 9.82 5.36
N HIS A 30 -10.17 8.51 5.16
CA HIS A 30 -9.58 7.55 6.12
C HIS A 30 -8.06 7.62 6.14
N TRP A 31 -7.42 7.52 4.96
CA TRP A 31 -5.98 7.33 4.86
C TRP A 31 -5.17 8.61 5.11
N ARG A 32 -5.75 9.81 4.99
CA ARG A 32 -5.02 11.07 5.17
C ARG A 32 -4.40 11.21 6.56
N THR A 33 -5.12 10.78 7.60
CA THR A 33 -4.61 10.84 8.99
C THR A 33 -3.46 9.86 9.18
N LEU A 34 -3.61 8.63 8.69
CA LEU A 34 -2.58 7.59 8.73
C LEU A 34 -1.33 8.01 7.95
N ASP A 35 -1.50 8.51 6.73
CA ASP A 35 -0.40 8.95 5.86
C ASP A 35 0.37 10.13 6.48
N SER A 36 -0.32 11.05 7.18
CA SER A 36 0.32 12.18 7.86
C SER A 36 1.13 11.74 9.09
N HIS A 37 0.57 10.83 9.90
CA HIS A 37 1.28 10.24 11.04
C HIS A 37 2.49 9.40 10.58
N ALA A 38 2.32 8.64 9.50
CA ALA A 38 3.38 7.84 8.88
C ALA A 38 4.54 8.72 8.40
N GLU A 39 4.25 9.84 7.73
CA GLU A 39 5.28 10.79 7.28
C GLU A 39 6.10 11.37 8.45
N ILE A 40 5.43 11.72 9.56
CA ILE A 40 6.13 12.15 10.78
C ILE A 40 7.04 11.03 11.31
N LYS A 41 6.53 9.78 11.40
CA LYS A 41 7.32 8.63 11.86
C LYS A 41 8.55 8.39 10.96
N VAL A 42 8.38 8.48 9.64
CA VAL A 42 9.47 8.34 8.65
C VAL A 42 10.53 9.42 8.86
N LEU A 43 10.13 10.69 8.95
CA LEU A 43 11.07 11.82 9.12
C LEU A 43 11.73 11.86 10.51
N GLN A 44 11.11 11.26 11.53
CA GLN A 44 11.73 11.04 12.84
C GLN A 44 12.77 9.93 12.77
N ARG A 45 12.48 8.84 12.05
CA ARG A 45 13.40 7.70 11.88
C ARG A 45 14.61 8.06 11.03
N TRP A 46 14.40 8.82 9.95
CA TRP A 46 15.44 9.21 9.00
C TRP A 46 15.48 10.72 8.83
N VAL A 47 16.11 11.39 9.80
CA VAL A 47 16.14 12.86 9.88
C VAL A 47 16.76 13.52 8.65
N TYR A 48 17.71 12.86 7.99
CA TYR A 48 18.35 13.37 6.77
C TYR A 48 17.37 13.54 5.59
N LEU A 49 16.23 12.83 5.60
CA LEU A 49 15.19 12.99 4.58
C LEU A 49 14.45 14.34 4.68
N LYS A 50 14.59 15.07 5.78
CA LYS A 50 14.04 16.43 5.91
C LYS A 50 14.71 17.44 4.97
N GLN A 51 15.89 17.12 4.45
CA GLN A 51 16.73 18.02 3.66
C GLN A 51 16.79 17.62 2.18
N ILE A 52 15.90 16.73 1.71
CA ILE A 52 15.90 16.30 0.31
C ILE A 52 15.63 17.52 -0.58
N PRO A 53 16.45 17.75 -1.62
CA PRO A 53 16.20 18.81 -2.59
C PRO A 53 14.81 18.66 -3.20
N ASN A 54 14.11 19.77 -3.42
CA ASN A 54 12.80 19.74 -4.06
C ASN A 54 12.96 19.37 -5.56
N VAL A 55 13.01 18.08 -5.86
CA VAL A 55 13.07 17.54 -7.22
C VAL A 55 11.65 17.44 -7.76
N LYS A 56 11.48 17.74 -9.06
CA LYS A 56 10.20 17.56 -9.76
C LYS A 56 9.74 16.10 -9.62
N LYS A 57 8.65 15.88 -8.89
CA LYS A 57 8.05 14.56 -8.71
C LYS A 57 7.34 14.13 -9.99
N ASN A 58 7.32 12.83 -10.25
CA ASN A 58 6.49 12.27 -11.30
C ASN A 58 5.00 12.51 -10.98
N PRO A 59 4.17 12.82 -11.98
CA PRO A 59 2.73 12.96 -11.75
C PRO A 59 2.16 11.63 -11.25
N ILE A 60 1.42 11.68 -10.15
CA ILE A 60 0.71 10.54 -9.58
C ILE A 60 -0.71 10.57 -10.15
N SER A 61 -1.12 9.51 -10.85
CA SER A 61 -2.45 9.39 -11.47
C SER A 61 -3.42 8.48 -10.70
N THR A 62 -2.93 7.74 -9.70
CA THR A 62 -3.72 6.77 -8.93
C THR A 62 -3.54 6.94 -7.43
N THR A 63 -4.43 6.35 -6.64
CA THR A 63 -4.22 6.19 -5.20
C THR A 63 -3.09 5.17 -4.91
N PRO A 64 -2.46 5.20 -3.72
CA PRO A 64 -1.45 4.21 -3.34
C PRO A 64 -2.05 2.81 -3.14
N TYR A 65 -1.20 1.78 -3.14
CA TYR A 65 -1.62 0.43 -2.74
C TYR A 65 -1.96 0.40 -1.25
N ARG A 66 -3.13 -0.15 -0.92
CA ARG A 66 -3.62 -0.38 0.46
C ARG A 66 -3.68 -1.87 0.79
N LEU A 67 -2.63 -2.59 0.37
CA LEU A 67 -2.44 -4.02 0.59
C LEU A 67 -1.36 -4.24 1.65
N TYR A 68 -1.63 -5.08 2.65
CA TYR A 68 -0.63 -5.48 3.63
C TYR A 68 0.46 -6.30 2.93
N CYS A 69 1.72 -5.95 3.19
CA CYS A 69 2.90 -6.49 2.49
C CYS A 69 2.82 -6.42 0.94
N TYR A 70 2.02 -5.51 0.37
CA TYR A 70 1.70 -5.45 -1.07
C TYR A 70 1.04 -6.72 -1.65
N THR A 71 0.46 -7.57 -0.80
CA THR A 71 -0.17 -8.83 -1.23
C THR A 71 -1.61 -8.98 -0.75
N THR A 72 -1.90 -8.65 0.50
CA THR A 72 -3.14 -9.07 1.16
C THR A 72 -4.09 -7.89 1.43
N PRO A 73 -5.37 -7.97 0.99
CA PRO A 73 -6.39 -7.00 1.38
C PRO A 73 -6.68 -7.04 2.88
N ILE A 74 -6.92 -5.87 3.49
CA ILE A 74 -7.18 -5.76 4.93
C ILE A 74 -8.54 -6.34 5.32
N GLN A 75 -9.54 -6.24 4.43
CA GLN A 75 -10.90 -6.72 4.70
C GLN A 75 -11.23 -8.08 4.05
N ASP A 76 -10.31 -8.68 3.29
CA ASP A 76 -10.57 -9.91 2.54
C ASP A 76 -9.35 -10.84 2.56
N TYR A 77 -9.35 -11.78 3.50
CA TYR A 77 -8.27 -12.75 3.73
C TYR A 77 -8.37 -14.00 2.85
N SER A 78 -9.31 -14.03 1.89
CA SER A 78 -9.48 -15.17 0.97
C SER A 78 -8.67 -15.00 -0.32
N ILE A 79 -8.13 -13.81 -0.56
CA ILE A 79 -7.45 -13.43 -1.79
C ILE A 79 -6.08 -12.86 -1.45
N ALA A 80 -5.09 -13.16 -2.29
CA ALA A 80 -3.79 -12.52 -2.28
C ALA A 80 -3.41 -12.11 -3.70
N PHE A 81 -2.81 -10.94 -3.84
CA PHE A 81 -2.28 -10.43 -5.10
C PHE A 81 -0.77 -10.59 -5.16
N LEU A 82 -0.26 -10.98 -6.32
CA LEU A 82 1.16 -11.21 -6.57
C LEU A 82 1.62 -10.38 -7.77
N GLY A 83 2.88 -9.92 -7.74
CA GLY A 83 3.48 -9.21 -8.88
C GLY A 83 2.93 -7.80 -9.14
N LEU A 84 2.23 -7.20 -8.18
CA LEU A 84 1.70 -5.85 -8.28
C LEU A 84 2.76 -4.73 -8.13
N PRO A 85 3.62 -4.74 -7.09
CA PRO A 85 4.53 -3.64 -6.90
C PRO A 85 5.69 -3.72 -7.91
N LEU A 86 5.88 -2.65 -8.69
CA LEU A 86 7.04 -2.50 -9.56
C LEU A 86 8.25 -2.12 -8.71
N ILE A 87 8.94 -3.12 -8.15
CA ILE A 87 10.10 -2.93 -7.29
C ILE A 87 11.37 -3.03 -8.15
N PRO A 88 12.23 -2.00 -8.18
CA PRO A 88 13.59 -2.16 -8.70
C PRO A 88 14.29 -3.16 -7.77
N ASN A 89 14.57 -4.37 -8.29
CA ASN A 89 14.95 -5.60 -7.55
C ASN A 89 13.82 -6.60 -7.26
N SER A 90 12.82 -6.66 -8.15
CA SER A 90 11.72 -7.63 -8.08
C SER A 90 12.15 -9.10 -7.97
N TYR A 91 13.36 -9.47 -8.40
CA TYR A 91 13.87 -10.84 -8.27
C TYR A 91 14.06 -11.28 -6.80
N HIS A 92 14.28 -10.35 -5.87
CA HIS A 92 14.32 -10.66 -4.45
C HIS A 92 12.92 -10.83 -3.85
N THR A 93 11.93 -10.10 -4.35
CA THR A 93 10.56 -10.13 -3.81
C THR A 93 9.68 -11.19 -4.47
N ALA A 94 10.01 -11.58 -5.71
CA ALA A 94 9.29 -12.59 -6.49
C ALA A 94 9.13 -13.95 -5.77
N PRO A 95 10.13 -14.49 -5.05
CA PRO A 95 9.92 -15.72 -4.27
C PRO A 95 9.26 -15.48 -2.92
N ILE A 96 9.42 -14.30 -2.32
CA ILE A 96 8.90 -14.00 -0.97
C ILE A 96 7.39 -13.79 -0.99
N GLN A 97 6.86 -13.07 -2.00
CA GLN A 97 5.43 -12.78 -2.08
C GLN A 97 4.56 -14.05 -2.16
N PRO A 98 4.86 -15.05 -3.02
CA PRO A 98 4.10 -16.30 -3.06
C PRO A 98 4.19 -17.09 -1.75
N LEU A 99 5.36 -17.15 -1.12
CA LEU A 99 5.51 -17.86 0.16
C LEU A 99 4.65 -17.22 1.25
N PHE A 100 4.66 -15.89 1.34
CA PHE A 100 3.78 -15.16 2.26
C PHE A 100 2.30 -15.39 1.94
N ALA A 101 1.91 -15.31 0.66
CA ALA A 101 0.53 -15.51 0.24
C ALA A 101 0.02 -16.93 0.56
N ILE A 102 0.80 -17.97 0.27
CA ILE A 102 0.46 -19.36 0.62
C ILE A 102 0.31 -19.49 2.13
N ALA A 103 1.30 -19.00 2.88
CA ALA A 103 1.27 -19.09 4.33
C ALA A 103 0.03 -18.41 4.94
N HIS A 104 -0.34 -17.25 4.39
CA HIS A 104 -1.54 -16.52 4.76
C HIS A 104 -2.83 -17.30 4.44
N LEU A 105 -2.97 -17.79 3.20
CA LEU A 105 -4.16 -18.49 2.73
C LEU A 105 -4.37 -19.83 3.46
N ASP A 106 -3.27 -20.54 3.74
CA ASP A 106 -3.26 -21.79 4.52
C ASP A 106 -3.42 -21.54 6.03
N ARG A 107 -3.49 -20.27 6.46
CA ARG A 107 -3.59 -19.85 7.88
C ARG A 107 -2.45 -20.37 8.75
N THR A 108 -1.27 -20.55 8.16
CA THR A 108 -0.05 -20.95 8.89
C THR A 108 0.63 -19.76 9.56
N ILE A 109 0.31 -18.54 9.13
CA ILE A 109 0.69 -17.30 9.80
C ILE A 109 -0.54 -16.55 10.31
N THR A 110 -0.37 -15.91 11.47
CA THR A 110 -1.37 -15.00 12.04
C THR A 110 -1.08 -13.59 11.58
N LEU A 111 -2.02 -12.98 10.86
CA LEU A 111 -1.92 -11.57 10.51
C LEU A 111 -2.13 -10.69 11.74
N PRO A 112 -1.49 -9.51 11.80
CA PRO A 112 -1.74 -8.55 12.87
C PRO A 112 -3.14 -7.93 12.74
N SER A 113 -3.53 -7.10 13.71
CA SER A 113 -4.84 -6.44 13.67
C SER A 113 -4.99 -5.55 12.43
N PRO A 114 -6.21 -5.31 11.92
CA PRO A 114 -6.44 -4.42 10.78
C PRO A 114 -5.82 -3.04 10.96
N GLN A 115 -5.93 -2.45 12.14
CA GLN A 115 -5.31 -1.16 12.46
C GLN A 115 -3.78 -1.22 12.34
N THR A 116 -3.15 -2.28 12.84
CA THR A 116 -1.70 -2.46 12.72
C THR A 116 -1.28 -2.59 11.26
N MET A 117 -2.04 -3.32 10.44
CA MET A 117 -1.78 -3.43 9.01
C MET A 117 -1.90 -2.07 8.31
N GLU A 118 -2.94 -1.28 8.63
CA GLU A 118 -3.13 0.06 8.08
C GLU A 118 -1.97 1.00 8.43
N GLU A 119 -1.50 0.97 9.68
CA GLU A 119 -0.35 1.77 10.11
C GLU A 119 0.94 1.38 9.37
N ASP A 120 1.19 0.09 9.17
CA ASP A 120 2.34 -0.41 8.42
C ASP A 120 2.27 -0.01 6.94
N ILE A 121 1.10 -0.19 6.32
CA ILE A 121 0.84 0.22 4.94
C ILE A 121 1.08 1.72 4.75
N ALA A 122 0.56 2.55 5.66
CA ALA A 122 0.75 4.00 5.60
C ALA A 122 2.23 4.37 5.76
N PHE A 123 2.95 3.69 6.67
CA PHE A 123 4.38 3.89 6.87
C PHE A 123 5.19 3.58 5.62
N ILE A 124 4.97 2.43 5.00
CA ILE A 124 5.67 2.02 3.78
C ILE A 124 5.33 2.95 2.60
N ASN A 125 4.06 3.33 2.43
CA ASN A 125 3.65 4.27 1.40
C ASN A 125 4.28 5.66 1.58
N ALA A 126 4.36 6.16 2.83
CA ALA A 126 5.02 7.43 3.13
C ALA A 126 6.52 7.34 2.84
N TRP A 127 7.18 6.25 3.23
CA TRP A 127 8.59 6.01 2.94
C TRP A 127 8.88 5.99 1.43
N CYS A 128 8.08 5.28 0.63
CA CYS A 128 8.26 5.23 -0.82
C CYS A 128 8.02 6.56 -1.55
N ARG A 129 7.35 7.53 -0.90
CA ARG A 129 6.99 8.84 -1.48
C ARG A 129 8.03 9.94 -1.19
N ILE A 130 8.79 9.79 -0.11
CA ILE A 130 9.80 10.75 0.36
C ILE A 130 11.11 10.51 -0.37
#